data_AF-A0AAP2DBQ2-F1
#
_entry.id   AF-A0AAP2DBQ2-F1
#
_cell.length_a   1.000
_cell.length_b   1.000
_cell.length_c   1.000
_cell.angle_alpha   90.00
_cell.angle_beta   90.00
_cell.angle_gamma   90.00
#
_symmetry.space_group_name_H-M   'P 1'
#
loop_
_entity.id
_entity.type
_entity.pdbx_description
1 polymer ?
#
loop_
_entity_poly.entity_id
_entity_poly.type
_entity_poly.pdbx_seq_one_letter_code
_entity_poly.pdbx_strand_id
1 'polypeptide(L)'
;MNDNVMTDTISDLNRKFSLQEYKKLRPALRATFQSDLKKTLARLKNGYTIKMLEDDYLFSLTATRASFSMMQMINEYREVSHRLGHSWNSAQENAENTRSKREIRDKVLEGLFQSRGLLFNRVDDRTIAVDPEILSQLMK
;
A
#
# COMPACT_ATOMS: atom_id res chain seq x y z
N MET A 1 -4.49 27.76 -22.78
CA MET A 1 -5.70 27.95 -21.93
C MET A 1 -6.36 26.59 -21.77
N ASN A 2 -6.28 25.82 -20.69
CA ASN A 2 -5.74 26.00 -19.35
C ASN A 2 -4.84 24.80 -19.02
N ASP A 3 -3.59 25.10 -18.65
CA ASP A 3 -2.70 24.24 -17.89
C ASP A 3 -3.23 24.03 -16.47
N ASN A 4 -4.37 23.35 -16.32
CA ASN A 4 -4.79 22.86 -15.00
C ASN A 4 -4.12 21.51 -14.71
N VAL A 5 -2.81 21.62 -14.49
CA VAL A 5 -2.10 20.98 -13.36
C VAL A 5 -2.40 19.48 -13.24
N MET A 6 -1.81 18.70 -14.15
CA MET A 6 -1.51 17.26 -13.94
C MET A 6 -0.34 17.12 -12.92
N THR A 7 -0.42 17.86 -11.82
CA THR A 7 0.56 17.84 -10.72
C THR A 7 -0.16 17.54 -9.41
N ASP A 8 -1.10 16.61 -9.43
CA ASP A 8 -1.36 15.83 -8.23
C ASP A 8 -0.11 14.96 -7.99
N THR A 9 0.86 15.51 -7.27
CA THR A 9 2.03 14.73 -6.90
C THR A 9 1.58 13.56 -6.02
N ILE A 10 2.31 12.44 -6.05
CA ILE A 10 2.00 11.29 -5.18
C ILE A 10 1.97 11.71 -3.70
N SER A 11 2.76 12.71 -3.31
CA SER A 11 2.72 13.33 -1.99
C SER A 11 1.36 13.96 -1.68
N ASP A 12 0.82 14.77 -2.59
CA ASP A 12 -0.48 15.43 -2.43
C ASP A 12 -1.63 14.41 -2.37
N LEU A 13 -1.56 13.38 -3.22
CA LEU A 13 -2.51 12.27 -3.21
C LEU A 13 -2.48 11.53 -1.86
N ASN A 14 -1.30 11.25 -1.33
CA ASN A 14 -1.18 10.60 -0.02
C ASN A 14 -1.60 11.50 1.15
N ARG A 15 -1.41 12.80 1.05
CA ARG A 15 -1.94 13.76 2.02
C ARG A 15 -3.46 13.78 2.00
N LYS A 16 -4.04 13.82 0.80
CA LYS A 16 -5.49 13.87 0.59
C LYS A 16 -6.19 12.57 0.96
N PHE A 17 -5.61 11.43 0.60
CA PHE A 17 -6.19 10.11 0.76
C PHE A 17 -5.49 9.27 1.82
N SER A 18 -5.29 9.86 3.01
CA SER A 18 -4.70 9.16 4.15
C SER A 18 -5.75 8.50 5.04
N LEU A 19 -5.35 7.40 5.67
CA LEU A 19 -6.18 6.72 6.68
C LEU A 19 -6.44 7.60 7.91
N GLN A 20 -5.48 8.44 8.28
CA GLN A 20 -5.59 9.32 9.42
C GLN A 20 -6.68 10.38 9.19
N GLU A 21 -6.69 11.02 8.03
CA GLU A 21 -7.71 12.01 7.68
C GLU A 21 -9.08 11.33 7.59
N TYR A 22 -9.18 10.18 6.92
CA TYR A 22 -10.44 9.43 6.83
C TYR A 22 -11.05 9.10 8.20
N LYS A 23 -10.23 8.68 9.17
CA LYS A 23 -10.68 8.36 10.53
C LYS A 23 -11.22 9.59 11.29
N LYS A 24 -10.65 10.77 11.05
CA LYS A 24 -11.10 12.04 11.66
C LYS A 24 -12.39 12.59 11.03
N LEU A 25 -12.74 12.17 9.82
CA LEU A 25 -13.94 12.63 9.14
C LEU A 25 -15.21 12.14 9.83
N ARG A 26 -16.20 13.04 9.91
CA ARG A 26 -17.59 12.69 10.27
C ARG A 26 -18.15 11.66 9.28
N PRO A 27 -19.04 10.75 9.71
CA PRO A 27 -19.60 9.72 8.83
C PRO A 27 -20.16 10.25 7.50
N ALA A 28 -20.88 11.38 7.53
CA ALA A 28 -21.42 12.03 6.33
C ALA A 28 -20.35 12.45 5.30
N LEU A 29 -19.14 12.80 5.76
CA LEU A 29 -18.04 13.22 4.88
C LEU A 29 -17.22 12.04 4.36
N ARG A 30 -17.33 10.86 4.97
CA ARG A 30 -16.62 9.65 4.52
C ARG A 30 -17.12 9.17 3.16
N ALA A 31 -18.43 9.27 2.90
CA ALA A 31 -19.01 8.93 1.60
C ALA A 31 -18.46 9.82 0.47
N THR A 32 -18.35 11.12 0.72
CA THR A 32 -17.73 12.06 -0.23
C THR A 32 -16.26 11.74 -0.46
N PHE A 33 -15.50 11.52 0.62
CA PHE A 33 -14.09 11.12 0.54
C PHE A 33 -13.89 9.84 -0.31
N GLN A 34 -14.73 8.83 -0.10
CA GLN A 34 -14.71 7.58 -0.88
C GLN A 34 -15.03 7.82 -2.35
N SER A 35 -16.05 8.65 -2.64
CA SER A 35 -16.41 9.01 -4.01
C SER A 35 -15.25 9.72 -4.72
N ASP A 36 -14.59 10.65 -4.03
CA ASP A 36 -13.43 11.39 -4.55
C ASP A 36 -12.21 10.50 -4.75
N LEU A 37 -11.99 9.52 -3.85
CA LEU A 37 -10.95 8.52 -4.00
C LEU A 37 -11.20 7.65 -5.24
N LYS A 38 -12.44 7.19 -5.45
CA LYS A 38 -12.82 6.40 -6.64
C LYS A 38 -12.61 7.19 -7.93
N LYS A 39 -13.04 8.46 -7.96
CA LYS A 39 -12.82 9.35 -9.12
C LYS A 39 -11.33 9.59 -9.38
N THR A 40 -10.55 9.80 -8.32
CA THR A 40 -9.09 9.96 -8.43
C THR A 40 -8.43 8.73 -9.02
N LEU A 41 -8.76 7.54 -8.52
CA LEU A 41 -8.24 6.29 -9.05
C LEU A 41 -8.61 6.09 -10.52
N ALA A 42 -9.86 6.37 -10.91
CA ALA A 42 -10.29 6.30 -12.31
C ALA A 42 -9.51 7.27 -13.20
N ARG A 43 -9.31 8.51 -12.74
CA ARG A 43 -8.50 9.51 -13.46
C ARG A 43 -7.04 9.07 -13.60
N LEU A 44 -6.45 8.53 -12.54
CA LEU A 44 -5.08 8.02 -12.58
C LEU A 44 -4.93 6.87 -13.59
N LYS A 45 -5.92 5.97 -13.71
CA LYS A 45 -5.90 4.88 -14.69
C LYS A 45 -5.84 5.36 -16.15
N ASN A 46 -6.28 6.59 -16.43
CA ASN A 46 -6.21 7.17 -17.77
C ASN A 46 -4.80 7.69 -18.13
N GLY A 47 -3.96 7.99 -17.13
CA GLY A 47 -2.62 8.55 -17.32
C GLY A 47 -1.47 7.63 -16.89
N TYR A 48 -1.75 6.61 -16.10
CA TYR A 48 -0.76 5.74 -15.47
C TYR A 48 -1.19 4.28 -15.50
N THR A 49 -0.19 3.39 -15.54
CA THR A 49 -0.36 1.99 -15.16
C THR A 49 -0.53 1.92 -13.64
N ILE A 50 -1.67 1.38 -13.18
CA ILE A 50 -1.89 1.15 -11.75
C ILE A 50 -1.67 -0.32 -11.42
N LYS A 51 -0.81 -0.60 -10.44
CA LYS A 51 -0.56 -1.93 -9.88
C LYS A 51 -1.02 -1.98 -8.41
N MET A 52 -1.51 -3.13 -7.97
CA MET A 52 -1.77 -3.34 -6.54
C MET A 52 -0.50 -3.86 -5.87
N LEU A 53 -0.17 -3.33 -4.70
CA LEU A 53 0.94 -3.80 -3.86
C LEU A 53 0.55 -5.09 -3.12
N GLU A 54 0.21 -6.11 -3.88
CA GLU A 54 0.01 -7.46 -3.35
C GLU A 54 1.36 -8.14 -3.12
N ASP A 55 1.35 -9.22 -2.32
CA ASP A 55 2.57 -9.91 -1.91
C ASP A 55 3.41 -10.38 -3.12
N ASP A 56 2.76 -10.96 -4.13
CA ASP A 56 3.44 -11.40 -5.36
C ASP A 56 4.09 -10.25 -6.13
N TYR A 57 3.44 -9.09 -6.16
CA TYR A 57 4.00 -7.91 -6.82
C TYR A 57 5.17 -7.33 -6.04
N LEU A 58 5.10 -7.29 -4.69
CA LEU A 58 6.22 -6.90 -3.84
C LEU A 58 7.42 -7.82 -4.03
N PHE A 59 7.19 -9.13 -4.14
CA PHE A 59 8.24 -10.12 -4.39
C PHE A 59 8.90 -9.89 -5.74
N SER A 60 8.10 -9.72 -6.80
CA SER A 60 8.60 -9.42 -8.14
C SER A 60 9.43 -8.13 -8.16
N LEU A 61 8.92 -7.05 -7.56
CA LEU A 61 9.61 -5.76 -7.56
C LEU A 61 10.94 -5.81 -6.78
N THR A 62 10.96 -6.55 -5.67
CA THR A 62 12.17 -6.78 -4.87
C THR A 62 13.23 -7.54 -5.67
N ALA A 63 12.83 -8.59 -6.40
CA ALA A 63 13.72 -9.36 -7.25
C ALA A 63 14.28 -8.50 -8.40
N THR A 64 13.46 -7.66 -9.03
CA THR A 64 13.89 -6.75 -10.10
C THR A 64 14.88 -5.69 -9.62
N ARG A 65 14.76 -5.21 -8.38
CA ARG A 65 15.67 -4.21 -7.81
C ARG A 65 16.94 -4.80 -7.18
N ALA A 66 17.12 -6.13 -7.27
CA ALA A 66 18.33 -6.86 -6.90
C ALA A 66 18.93 -6.51 -5.52
N SER A 67 18.08 -6.24 -4.52
CA SER A 67 18.55 -5.93 -3.16
C SER A 67 18.51 -7.16 -2.27
N PHE A 68 19.68 -7.60 -1.81
CA PHE A 68 19.83 -8.77 -0.95
C PHE A 68 19.07 -8.63 0.38
N SER A 69 19.15 -7.48 1.04
CA SER A 69 18.45 -7.23 2.31
C SER A 69 16.92 -7.28 2.13
N MET A 70 16.40 -6.74 1.02
CA MET A 70 14.97 -6.83 0.73
C MET A 70 14.54 -8.26 0.42
N MET A 71 15.36 -9.04 -0.29
CA MET A 71 15.07 -10.46 -0.53
C MET A 71 15.02 -11.28 0.78
N GLN A 72 15.92 -11.01 1.73
CA GLN A 72 15.89 -11.63 3.05
C GLN A 72 14.58 -11.31 3.78
N MET A 73 14.18 -10.03 3.82
CA MET A 73 12.92 -9.60 4.42
C MET A 73 11.71 -10.27 3.75
N ILE A 74 11.70 -10.40 2.43
CA ILE A 74 10.63 -11.11 1.71
C ILE A 74 10.55 -12.60 2.09
N ASN A 75 11.69 -13.25 2.28
CA ASN A 75 11.71 -14.65 2.71
C ASN A 75 11.16 -14.81 4.14
N GLU A 76 11.57 -13.94 5.06
CA GLU A 76 10.99 -13.90 6.43
C GLU A 76 9.47 -13.68 6.39
N TYR A 77 9.00 -12.79 5.52
CA TYR A 77 7.57 -12.53 5.33
C TYR A 77 6.80 -13.78 4.86
N ARG A 78 7.38 -14.55 3.93
CA ARG A 78 6.79 -15.81 3.45
C ARG A 78 6.74 -16.86 4.55
N GLU A 79 7.79 -16.98 5.34
CA GLU A 79 7.85 -17.92 6.46
C GLU A 79 6.79 -17.59 7.53
N VAL A 80 6.66 -16.32 7.91
CA VAL A 80 5.62 -15.85 8.84
C VAL A 80 4.22 -16.11 8.29
N SER A 81 4.01 -15.85 6.99
CA SER A 81 2.72 -16.12 6.33
C SER A 81 2.38 -17.61 6.31
N HIS A 82 3.39 -18.47 6.10
CA HIS A 82 3.21 -19.91 6.17
C HIS A 82 2.84 -20.35 7.60
N ARG A 83 3.52 -19.83 8.64
CA ARG A 83 3.16 -20.09 10.04
C ARG A 83 1.72 -19.73 10.36
N LEU A 84 1.22 -18.57 9.89
CA LEU A 84 -0.17 -18.14 10.06
C LEU A 84 -1.19 -19.05 9.37
N GLY A 85 -0.82 -19.69 8.26
CA GLY A 85 -1.68 -20.62 7.53
C GLY A 85 -1.88 -21.97 8.25
N HIS A 86 -1.06 -22.28 9.26
CA HIS A 86 -1.18 -23.51 10.04
C HIS A 86 -2.01 -23.26 11.31
N SER A 87 -3.15 -23.97 11.40
CA SER A 87 -4.23 -23.74 12.38
C SER A 87 -3.93 -24.17 13.82
N TRP A 88 -2.68 -24.52 14.14
CA TRP A 88 -2.30 -25.10 15.43
C TRP A 88 -1.66 -24.09 16.39
N ASN A 89 -1.45 -22.85 15.94
CA ASN A 89 -0.83 -21.81 16.77
C ASN A 89 -1.81 -21.29 17.82
N SER A 90 -1.29 -20.98 19.00
CA SER A 90 -2.07 -20.30 20.04
C SER A 90 -2.54 -18.91 19.56
N ALA A 91 -3.61 -18.37 20.15
CA ALA A 91 -4.11 -17.03 19.81
C ALA A 91 -3.02 -15.94 19.97
N GLN A 92 -2.12 -16.11 20.95
CA GLN A 92 -1.00 -15.23 21.20
C GLN A 92 0.05 -15.29 20.08
N GLU A 93 0.39 -16.50 19.64
CA GLU A 93 1.35 -16.73 18.54
C GLU A 93 0.82 -16.23 17.19
N ASN A 94 -0.49 -16.33 16.94
CA ASN A 94 -1.10 -15.72 15.77
C ASN A 94 -1.07 -14.18 15.81
N ALA A 95 -1.27 -13.58 16.98
CA ALA A 95 -1.16 -12.13 17.14
C ALA A 95 0.28 -11.64 16.90
N GLU A 96 1.27 -12.38 17.41
CA GLU A 96 2.68 -12.09 17.21
C GLU A 96 3.09 -12.25 15.73
N ASN A 97 2.73 -13.37 15.09
CA ASN A 97 3.02 -13.56 13.67
C ASN A 97 2.32 -12.51 12.79
N THR A 98 1.09 -12.10 13.11
CA THR A 98 0.40 -11.02 12.39
C THR A 98 1.15 -9.69 12.53
N ARG A 99 1.64 -9.40 13.72
CA ARG A 99 2.46 -8.21 13.98
C ARG A 99 3.77 -8.25 13.20
N SER A 100 4.52 -9.35 13.28
CA SER A 100 5.78 -9.53 12.56
C SER A 100 5.57 -9.43 11.04
N LYS A 101 4.50 -10.04 10.51
CA LYS A 101 4.14 -9.94 9.09
C LYS A 101 4.01 -8.49 8.64
N ARG A 102 3.30 -7.66 9.42
CA ARG A 102 3.13 -6.24 9.14
C ARG A 102 4.45 -5.48 9.24
N GLU A 103 5.24 -5.71 10.30
CA GLU A 103 6.53 -5.04 10.48
C GLU A 103 7.51 -5.32 9.33
N ILE A 104 7.56 -6.57 8.85
CA ILE A 104 8.41 -6.95 7.73
C ILE A 104 7.92 -6.27 6.44
N ARG A 105 6.60 -6.28 6.19
CA ARG A 105 6.00 -5.59 5.04
C ARG A 105 6.33 -4.10 5.03
N ASP A 106 6.25 -3.44 6.19
CA ASP A 106 6.57 -2.02 6.33
C ASP A 106 8.04 -1.73 5.99
N LYS A 107 8.97 -2.58 6.45
CA LYS A 107 10.41 -2.45 6.11
C LYS A 107 10.68 -2.66 4.62
N VAL A 108 9.98 -3.61 3.99
CA VAL A 108 10.08 -3.84 2.54
C VAL A 108 9.57 -2.64 1.76
N LEU A 109 8.42 -2.09 2.15
CA LEU A 109 7.86 -0.90 1.53
C LEU A 109 8.79 0.31 1.68
N GLU A 110 9.38 0.50 2.86
CA GLU A 110 10.38 1.55 3.07
C GLU A 110 11.63 1.34 2.23
N GLY A 111 12.13 0.11 2.13
CA GLY A 111 13.29 -0.21 1.28
C GLY A 111 13.03 0.04 -0.20
N LEU A 112 11.80 -0.22 -0.67
CA LEU A 112 11.40 -0.01 -2.06
C LEU A 112 11.06 1.45 -2.36
N PHE A 113 10.35 2.15 -1.48
CA PHE A 113 9.72 3.42 -1.83
C PHE A 113 10.14 4.59 -0.93
N GLN A 114 10.95 4.34 0.10
CA GLN A 114 11.26 5.31 1.17
C GLN A 114 9.99 5.88 1.83
N SER A 115 8.90 5.12 1.77
CA SER A 115 7.60 5.46 2.31
C SER A 115 7.06 4.29 3.13
N ARG A 116 6.31 4.61 4.19
CA ARG A 116 5.60 3.63 5.00
C ARG A 116 4.13 4.01 5.09
N GLY A 117 3.25 3.01 4.97
CA GLY A 117 1.80 3.20 5.18
C GLY A 117 1.17 4.27 4.28
N LEU A 118 1.69 4.45 3.07
CA LEU A 118 1.13 5.36 2.07
C LEU A 118 0.29 4.60 1.06
N LEU A 119 -0.87 5.15 0.71
CA LEU A 119 -1.80 4.54 -0.23
C LEU A 119 -1.20 4.45 -1.63
N PHE A 120 -0.54 5.50 -2.10
CA PHE A 120 0.05 5.59 -3.43
C PHE A 120 1.58 5.58 -3.34
N ASN A 121 2.23 4.74 -4.14
CA ASN A 121 3.68 4.62 -4.20
C ASN A 121 4.13 4.72 -5.67
N ARG A 122 5.10 5.59 -5.96
CA ARG A 122 5.65 5.72 -7.32
C ARG A 122 6.64 4.59 -7.57
N VAL A 123 6.41 3.83 -8.64
CA VAL A 123 7.33 2.75 -9.07
C VAL A 123 8.30 3.28 -10.12
N ASP A 124 7.75 3.96 -11.12
CA ASP A 124 8.45 4.61 -12.23
C ASP A 124 7.62 5.79 -12.75
N ASP A 125 8.03 6.41 -13.87
CA ASP A 125 7.37 7.59 -14.44
C ASP A 125 5.91 7.35 -14.86
N ARG A 126 5.56 6.13 -15.23
CA ARG A 126 4.22 5.76 -15.73
C ARG A 126 3.48 4.78 -14.83
N THR A 127 4.11 4.25 -13.78
CA THR A 127 3.52 3.23 -12.92
C THR A 127 3.36 3.71 -11.48
N ILE A 128 2.13 3.59 -10.97
CA ILE A 128 1.77 3.85 -9.58
C ILE A 128 1.33 2.53 -8.95
N ALA A 129 1.90 2.20 -7.80
CA ALA A 129 1.46 1.08 -7.00
C ALA A 129 0.56 1.55 -5.85
N VAL A 130 -0.55 0.84 -5.61
CA VAL A 130 -1.55 1.18 -4.60
C VAL A 130 -1.58 0.13 -3.50
N ASP A 131 -1.57 0.55 -2.24
CA ASP A 131 -1.66 -0.35 -1.09
C ASP A 131 -3.11 -0.88 -0.92
N PRO A 132 -3.36 -2.18 -1.17
CA PRO A 132 -4.69 -2.77 -1.01
C PRO A 132 -5.19 -2.74 0.44
N GLU A 133 -4.31 -2.81 1.45
CA GLU A 133 -4.72 -2.81 2.84
C GLU A 133 -5.33 -1.47 3.23
N ILE A 134 -4.66 -0.37 2.87
CA ILE A 134 -5.16 0.99 3.12
C ILE A 134 -6.40 1.24 2.26
N LEU A 135 -6.38 0.85 0.99
CA LEU A 135 -7.51 1.00 0.09
C LEU A 135 -8.78 0.33 0.67
N SER A 136 -8.64 -0.89 1.18
CA SER A 136 -9.76 -1.63 1.79
C SER A 136 -10.32 -0.93 3.03
N GLN A 137 -9.47 -0.29 3.85
CA GLN A 137 -9.94 0.44 5.03
C GLN A 137 -10.69 1.73 4.67
N LEU A 138 -10.30 2.38 3.58
CA LEU A 138 -10.94 3.59 3.09
C LEU A 138 -12.25 3.31 2.37
N MET A 139 -12.39 2.15 1.72
CA MET A 139 -13.55 1.80 0.88
C MET A 139 -14.59 0.87 1.55
N LYS A 140 -14.46 0.60 2.84
CA LYS A 140 -15.50 -0.04 3.67
C LYS A 140 -16.66 0.91 3.95
#